data_AF-A0AAN8KMH2-F1
#
_entry.id   AF-A0AAN8KMH2-F1
#
_cell.length_a   1.000
_cell.length_b   1.000
_cell.length_c   1.000
_cell.angle_alpha   90.00
_cell.angle_beta   90.00
_cell.angle_gamma   90.00
#
_symmetry.space_group_name_H-M   'P 1'
#
loop_
_entity.id
_entity.type
_entity.pdbx_description
1 polymer ?
#
loop_
_entity_poly.entity_id
_entity_poly.type
_entity_poly.pdbx_seq_one_letter_code
_entity_poly.pdbx_strand_id
1 'polypeptide(L)'
;MKSILSIVVLGLIYSAVESKESPPKVQVYSRNPGEYGKDNTLICHVSGFHPPDISIQLLQNGKEIPNAKQTDLAFEQGWQPTPGRLICKDLEQDLLGAIPSVAVQSVPPPTLELR
;
A
#
# COMPACT_ATOMS: atom_id res chain seq x y z
N MET A 1 18.84 6.77 41.29
CA MET A 1 17.86 7.88 41.14
C MET A 1 17.84 8.42 39.70
N LYS A 2 18.98 8.88 39.15
CA LYS A 2 19.07 9.38 37.77
C LYS A 2 18.58 8.40 36.70
N SER A 3 18.94 7.12 36.80
CA SER A 3 18.56 6.09 35.83
C SER A 3 17.05 5.78 35.83
N ILE A 4 16.40 5.89 36.99
CA ILE A 4 14.94 5.68 37.11
C ILE A 4 14.21 6.83 36.42
N LEU A 5 14.70 8.06 36.61
CA LEU A 5 14.17 9.24 35.93
C LEU A 5 14.27 9.09 34.39
N SER A 6 15.42 8.62 33.90
CA SER A 6 15.63 8.38 32.46
C SER A 6 14.69 7.32 31.89
N ILE A 7 14.43 6.23 32.61
CA ILE A 7 13.51 5.16 32.16
C ILE A 7 12.07 5.67 32.10
N VAL A 8 11.62 6.45 33.10
CA VAL A 8 10.29 7.05 33.10
C VAL A 8 10.13 8.03 31.94
N VAL A 9 11.14 8.85 31.67
CA VAL A 9 11.14 9.78 30.53
C VAL A 9 11.09 9.02 29.20
N LEU A 10 11.89 7.97 29.03
CA LEU A 10 11.84 7.12 27.83
C LEU A 10 10.47 6.46 27.66
N GLY A 11 9.89 5.89 28.72
CA GLY A 11 8.56 5.29 28.67
C GLY A 11 7.47 6.27 28.22
N LEU A 12 7.51 7.51 28.73
CA LEU A 12 6.59 8.58 28.32
C LEU A 12 6.78 8.98 26.85
N ILE A 13 8.03 9.06 26.38
CA ILE A 13 8.33 9.39 24.98
C ILE A 13 7.83 8.26 24.06
N TYR A 14 8.06 7.00 24.40
CA TYR A 14 7.57 5.86 23.62
C TYR A 14 6.05 5.83 23.49
N SER A 15 5.31 6.13 24.57
CA SER A 15 3.84 6.23 24.51
C SER A 15 3.33 7.41 23.69
N ALA A 16 4.17 8.41 23.42
CA ALA A 16 3.83 9.56 22.58
C ALA A 16 4.11 9.32 21.08
N VAL A 17 4.79 8.22 20.72
CA VAL A 17 5.01 7.82 19.33
C VAL A 17 3.79 7.01 18.84
N GLU A 18 2.66 7.68 18.69
CA GLU A 18 1.50 7.11 17.99
C GLU A 18 1.54 7.55 16.52
N SER A 19 1.73 6.60 15.61
CA SER A 19 1.71 6.88 14.17
C SER A 19 0.26 6.93 13.71
N LYS A 20 -0.19 8.09 13.21
CA LYS A 20 -1.54 8.21 12.62
C LYS A 20 -1.67 7.29 11.42
N GLU A 21 -2.56 6.31 11.51
CA GLU A 21 -2.94 5.46 10.39
C GLU A 21 -3.72 6.26 9.35
N SER A 22 -3.33 6.12 8.08
CA SER A 22 -4.09 6.65 6.95
C SER A 22 -4.40 5.54 5.95
N PRO A 23 -5.68 5.32 5.61
CA PRO A 23 -6.04 4.25 4.69
C PRO A 23 -5.57 4.56 3.25
N PRO A 24 -5.20 3.54 2.47
CA PRO A 24 -4.77 3.70 1.09
C PRO A 24 -5.90 4.19 0.19
N LYS A 25 -5.59 5.15 -0.67
CA LYS A 25 -6.44 5.55 -1.79
C LYS A 25 -6.07 4.70 -3.01
N VAL A 26 -7.01 3.94 -3.53
CA VAL A 26 -6.82 3.05 -4.68
C VAL A 26 -7.50 3.63 -5.92
N GLN A 27 -6.78 3.67 -7.04
CA GLN A 27 -7.30 4.06 -8.35
C GLN A 27 -6.88 3.00 -9.36
N VAL A 28 -7.81 2.53 -10.19
CA VAL A 28 -7.51 1.54 -11.24
C VAL A 28 -7.92 2.14 -12.58
N TYR A 29 -7.01 2.11 -13.54
CA TYR A 29 -7.25 2.62 -14.88
C TYR A 29 -6.46 1.83 -15.92
N SER A 30 -6.96 1.84 -17.15
CA SER A 30 -6.31 1.18 -18.29
C SER A 30 -5.27 2.10 -18.91
N ARG A 31 -4.12 1.54 -19.33
CA ARG A 31 -3.11 2.29 -20.09
C ARG A 31 -3.63 2.66 -21.48
N ASN A 32 -4.33 1.73 -22.12
CA ASN A 32 -4.93 1.91 -23.44
C ASN A 32 -6.46 1.87 -23.36
N PRO A 33 -7.18 2.46 -24.34
CA PRO A 33 -8.62 2.27 -24.44
C PRO A 33 -8.95 0.77 -24.58
N GLY A 34 -10.09 0.38 -24.02
CA GLY A 34 -10.55 -1.00 -24.02
C GLY A 34 -10.96 -1.47 -25.41
N GLU A 35 -10.14 -2.27 -26.07
CA GLU A 35 -10.48 -2.93 -27.33
C GLU A 35 -10.74 -4.43 -27.08
N TYR A 36 -11.86 -4.94 -27.60
CA TYR A 36 -12.23 -6.36 -27.46
C TYR A 36 -11.21 -7.26 -28.17
N GLY A 37 -10.76 -8.31 -27.47
CA GLY A 37 -9.81 -9.30 -28.00
C GLY A 37 -8.39 -8.75 -28.17
N LYS A 38 -8.07 -7.62 -27.54
CA LYS A 38 -6.70 -7.11 -27.42
C LYS A 38 -6.27 -7.07 -25.96
N ASP A 39 -5.02 -7.43 -25.75
CA ASP A 39 -4.36 -7.25 -24.47
C ASP A 39 -4.24 -5.77 -24.12
N ASN A 40 -4.44 -5.46 -22.85
CA ASN A 40 -4.29 -4.12 -22.30
C ASN A 40 -3.60 -4.19 -20.95
N THR A 41 -2.83 -3.16 -20.63
CA THR A 41 -2.22 -3.03 -19.31
C THR A 41 -3.17 -2.27 -18.37
N LEU A 42 -3.59 -2.91 -17.28
CA LEU A 42 -4.27 -2.25 -16.18
C LEU A 42 -3.25 -1.75 -15.16
N ILE A 43 -3.42 -0.50 -14.74
CA ILE A 43 -2.57 0.19 -13.78
C ILE A 43 -3.39 0.40 -12.51
N CYS A 44 -2.94 -0.20 -11.41
CA CYS A 44 -3.45 0.06 -10.09
C CYS A 44 -2.51 1.04 -9.38
N HIS A 45 -3.01 2.22 -9.09
CA HIS A 45 -2.32 3.28 -8.39
C HIS A 45 -2.82 3.38 -6.95
N VAL A 46 -1.92 3.15 -5.99
CA VAL A 46 -2.23 3.20 -4.55
C VAL A 46 -1.42 4.32 -3.90
N SER A 47 -2.09 5.25 -3.23
CA SER A 47 -1.45 6.41 -2.60
C SER A 47 -1.99 6.79 -1.22
N GLY A 48 -1.25 7.65 -0.49
CA GLY A 48 -1.75 8.31 0.72
C GLY A 48 -1.85 7.43 1.97
N PHE A 49 -1.15 6.29 2.00
CA PHE A 49 -1.19 5.34 3.11
C PHE A 49 -0.07 5.54 4.14
N HIS A 50 -0.39 5.24 5.40
CA HIS A 50 0.53 5.18 6.52
C HIS A 50 -0.01 4.14 7.52
N PRO A 51 0.81 3.23 8.07
CA PRO A 51 2.26 3.06 7.91
C PRO A 51 2.67 2.59 6.50
N PRO A 52 3.96 2.70 6.16
CA PRO A 52 4.46 2.39 4.82
C PRO A 52 4.47 0.92 4.42
N ASP A 53 4.21 0.02 5.36
CA ASP A 53 4.34 -1.43 5.18
C ASP A 53 2.98 -2.02 4.81
N ILE A 54 2.74 -2.20 3.51
CA ILE A 54 1.48 -2.71 2.97
C ILE A 54 1.71 -3.79 1.90
N SER A 55 0.77 -4.71 1.77
CA SER A 55 0.68 -5.67 0.69
C SER A 55 -0.52 -5.34 -0.20
N ILE A 56 -0.31 -5.29 -1.51
CA ILE A 56 -1.36 -5.03 -2.51
C ILE A 56 -1.52 -6.28 -3.36
N GLN A 57 -2.75 -6.72 -3.58
CA GLN A 57 -3.07 -7.83 -4.48
C GLN A 57 -4.12 -7.37 -5.49
N LEU A 58 -3.88 -7.68 -6.77
CA LEU A 58 -4.91 -7.53 -7.80
C LEU A 58 -5.67 -8.84 -7.90
N LEU A 59 -6.99 -8.74 -7.83
CA LEU A 59 -7.89 -9.88 -7.91
C LEU A 59 -8.80 -9.74 -9.13
N GLN A 60 -8.96 -10.83 -9.87
CA GLN A 60 -9.99 -10.97 -10.88
C GLN A 60 -11.00 -12.00 -10.37
N ASN A 61 -12.27 -11.60 -10.28
CA ASN A 61 -13.33 -12.46 -9.75
C ASN A 61 -13.00 -13.06 -8.37
N GLY A 62 -12.33 -12.29 -7.50
CA GLY A 62 -11.94 -12.73 -6.16
C GLY A 62 -10.72 -13.67 -6.12
N LYS A 63 -10.06 -13.94 -7.25
CA LYS A 63 -8.83 -14.73 -7.32
C LYS A 63 -7.63 -13.84 -7.65
N GLU A 64 -6.54 -14.01 -6.91
CA GLU A 64 -5.29 -13.30 -7.17
C GLU A 64 -4.79 -13.57 -8.59
N ILE A 65 -4.35 -12.51 -9.27
CA ILE A 65 -3.86 -12.59 -10.64
C ILE A 65 -2.33 -12.79 -10.61
N PRO A 66 -1.83 -13.94 -11.10
CA PRO A 66 -0.41 -14.17 -11.19
C PRO A 66 0.21 -13.23 -12.24
N ASN A 67 1.42 -12.72 -11.98
CA ASN A 67 2.22 -11.84 -12.86
C ASN A 67 1.91 -10.32 -12.81
N ALA A 68 1.20 -9.82 -11.81
CA ALA A 68 1.13 -8.37 -11.59
C ALA A 68 2.49 -7.81 -11.15
N LYS A 69 3.06 -6.87 -11.92
CA LYS A 69 4.37 -6.29 -11.63
C LYS A 69 4.22 -5.09 -10.69
N GLN A 70 4.78 -5.18 -9.49
CA GLN A 70 4.81 -4.07 -8.53
C GLN A 70 6.00 -3.14 -8.79
N THR A 71 5.76 -1.84 -8.72
CA THR A 71 6.83 -0.83 -8.74
C THR A 71 7.34 -0.55 -7.33
N ASP A 72 8.56 0.01 -7.25
CA ASP A 72 9.09 0.48 -5.98
C ASP A 72 8.25 1.59 -5.36
N LEU A 73 8.34 1.69 -4.03
CA LEU A 73 7.70 2.72 -3.23
C LEU A 73 8.27 4.08 -3.60
N ALA A 74 7.45 4.93 -4.21
CA ALA A 74 7.82 6.30 -4.53
C ALA A 74 7.10 7.29 -3.60
N PHE A 75 7.61 8.51 -3.52
CA PHE A 75 6.99 9.60 -2.76
C PHE A 75 6.27 10.54 -3.73
N GLU A 76 4.98 10.82 -3.50
CA GLU A 76 4.26 11.85 -4.27
C GLU A 76 4.82 13.23 -3.95
N GLN A 77 5.11 13.99 -4.99
CA GLN A 77 5.43 15.41 -4.87
C GLN A 77 4.13 16.18 -4.72
N GLY A 78 3.81 16.60 -3.50
CA GLY A 78 2.60 17.40 -3.21
C GLY A 78 2.57 17.87 -1.76
N TRP A 79 1.96 19.03 -1.51
CA TRP A 79 1.77 19.57 -0.15
C TRP A 79 0.59 18.86 0.52
N GLN A 80 0.77 17.57 0.82
CA GLN A 80 -0.17 16.79 1.63
C GLN A 80 0.36 16.77 3.07
N PRO A 81 -0.51 16.91 4.10
CA PRO A 81 -0.08 16.84 5.51
C PRO A 81 0.54 15.48 5.88
N THR A 82 0.34 14.45 5.06
CA THR A 82 1.02 13.16 5.14
C THR A 82 1.86 12.98 3.88
N PRO A 83 3.19 12.73 3.94
CA PRO A 83 3.97 12.41 2.75
C PRO A 83 3.34 11.18 2.08
N GLY A 84 2.73 11.39 0.91
CA GLY A 84 2.03 10.35 0.18
C GLY A 84 3.02 9.33 -0.36
N ARG A 85 2.91 8.08 0.06
CA ARG A 85 3.64 6.98 -0.56
C ARG A 85 2.83 6.41 -1.72
N LEU A 86 3.52 5.89 -2.73
CA LEU A 86 3.01 5.43 -4.00
C LEU A 86 3.37 3.98 -4.24
N ILE A 87 2.44 3.18 -4.78
CA ILE A 87 2.74 1.91 -5.42
C ILE A 87 1.89 1.78 -6.68
N CYS A 88 2.52 1.38 -7.79
CA CYS A 88 1.83 1.01 -9.02
C CYS A 88 1.92 -0.51 -9.24
N LYS A 89 0.81 -1.14 -9.63
CA LYS A 89 0.80 -2.51 -10.14
C LYS A 89 0.29 -2.54 -11.58
N ASP A 90 1.14 -3.04 -12.47
CA ASP A 90 0.85 -3.21 -13.90
C ASP A 90 0.49 -4.68 -14.18
N LEU A 91 -0.57 -4.90 -14.96
CA LEU A 91 -1.02 -6.23 -15.35
C LEU A 91 -1.52 -6.25 -16.80
N GLU A 92 -1.05 -7.19 -17.61
CA GLU A 92 -1.48 -7.40 -18.99
C GLU A 92 -2.68 -8.37 -19.01
N GLN A 93 -3.83 -7.92 -19.52
CA GLN A 93 -5.09 -8.68 -19.55
C GLN A 93 -5.90 -8.48 -20.83
N ASP A 94 -6.62 -9.52 -21.24
CA ASP A 94 -7.71 -9.44 -22.23
C ASP A 94 -8.97 -8.84 -21.57
N LEU A 95 -9.53 -7.79 -22.19
CA LEU A 95 -10.68 -7.03 -21.70
C LEU A 95 -11.98 -7.82 -21.54
N LEU A 96 -12.02 -9.09 -21.93
CA LEU A 96 -13.20 -9.96 -21.86
C LEU A 96 -13.58 -10.42 -20.44
N GLY A 97 -12.76 -10.21 -19.42
CA GLY A 97 -13.02 -10.74 -18.08
C GLY A 97 -12.97 -9.68 -16.98
N ALA A 98 -14.14 -9.30 -16.45
CA ALA A 98 -14.39 -8.64 -15.15
C ALA A 98 -13.47 -7.49 -14.70
N ILE A 99 -14.06 -6.41 -14.17
CA ILE A 99 -13.31 -5.31 -13.56
C ILE A 99 -12.43 -5.87 -12.43
N PRO A 100 -11.09 -5.71 -12.47
CA PRO A 100 -10.23 -6.20 -11.40
C PRO A 100 -10.53 -5.43 -10.11
N SER A 101 -10.63 -6.18 -9.02
CA SER A 101 -10.73 -5.63 -7.67
C SER A 101 -9.34 -5.58 -7.04
N VAL A 102 -9.11 -4.62 -6.15
CA VAL A 102 -7.82 -4.46 -5.47
C VAL A 102 -8.04 -4.75 -3.99
N ALA A 103 -7.26 -5.68 -3.44
CA ALA A 103 -7.17 -5.85 -1.99
C ALA A 103 -5.89 -5.18 -1.49
N VAL A 104 -6.02 -4.37 -0.45
CA VAL A 104 -4.88 -3.79 0.27
C VAL A 104 -4.94 -4.22 1.72
N GLN A 105 -3.85 -4.80 2.22
CA GLN A 105 -3.70 -5.21 3.61
C GLN A 105 -2.46 -4.53 4.22
N SER A 106 -2.59 -4.00 5.43
CA SER A 106 -1.44 -3.60 6.24
C SER A 106 -0.67 -4.84 6.69
N VAL A 107 0.65 -4.80 6.61
CA VAL A 107 1.47 -5.85 7.21
C VAL A 107 1.35 -5.69 8.73
N PRO A 108 0.96 -6.75 9.47
CA PRO A 108 0.92 -6.65 10.93
C PRO A 108 2.32 -6.29 11.44
N PRO A 109 2.43 -5.41 12.46
CA PRO A 109 3.73 -5.06 13.02
C PRO A 109 4.48 -6.33 13.42
N PRO A 110 5.81 -6.41 13.20
CA PRO A 110 6.59 -7.54 13.65
C PRO A 110 6.39 -7.68 15.15
N THR A 111 5.76 -8.77 15.57
CA THR A 111 5.61 -9.08 16.98
C THR A 111 7.02 -9.23 17.52
N LEU A 112 7.39 -8.41 18.51
CA LEU A 112 8.65 -8.56 19.24
C LEU A 112 8.61 -9.93 19.95
N GLU A 113 9.03 -10.98 19.24
CA GLU A 113 9.40 -12.26 19.84
C GLU A 113 10.69 -12.00 20.63
N LEU A 114 10.50 -11.65 21.91
CA LEU A 114 11.57 -11.60 22.90
C LEU A 114 12.10 -13.03 23.04
N ARG A 115 13.21 -13.32 22.36
CA ARG A 115 13.98 -14.56 22.51
C ARG A 115 15.15 -14.34 23.46
#